data_AF-A0A8C4RLN5-F1
#
_entry.id   AF-A0A8C4RLN5-F1
#
_cell.length_a   1.000
_cell.length_b   1.000
_cell.length_c   1.000
_cell.angle_alpha   90.00
_cell.angle_beta   90.00
_cell.angle_gamma   90.00
#
_symmetry.space_group_name_H-M   'P 1'
#
loop_
_entity.id
_entity.type
_entity.pdbx_description
1 polymer ?
#
loop_
_entity_poly.entity_id
_entity_poly.type
_entity_poly.pdbx_seq_one_letter_code
_entity_poly.pdbx_strand_id
1 'polypeptide(L)'
;AKNILLYIFPLPHVLICSCLVVLIASSFALKPAMLPLIGRKPFIAAWNAPIDLCTRKYNINVNLKMFHINGSPRGTLTGQKVTIFYANRLGYYPFYSEQGLPVNGGLPQNFSLQHHLKKAEEDIKFYIPAVNFSGLAIIDWECWRPQWTRNWHKKEIYKRKSRELVSKTYLNISAEELEYLARISFERSAMEFMRRTLELGIRKRPGVLWGYYLYPDCHNYNIHELNFTGSCPMLERIRNDELLWLWNSSTALYPSIAIKKVHADSIKNLHFSRFRVLESLRVASMTSMEYDLPTFVYTRLGYRDESLTFLSTNDNMYTIGESASLGAAGFVIWGDLNLTSSRYNCTKVKKFLNDNLGFYITNVTKAAEVCSEHLCQNNGRCMRKDWQAPHYLHLNPKNYVIRPTEDGNFIVIGNPSVEELSELRDRFKCHCYQGYGGETCDRLHKPGTADGCRLSVTCSLLLLLLLLYFIL
;
A
#
# COMPACT_ATOMS: atom_id res chain seq x y z
N ALA A 1 14.33 -15.44 62.83
CA ALA A 1 13.71 -14.39 62.00
C ALA A 1 14.01 -14.69 60.53
N LYS A 2 13.02 -14.48 59.66
CA LYS A 2 12.96 -14.70 58.19
C LYS A 2 12.76 -16.16 57.72
N ASN A 3 11.48 -16.54 57.67
CA ASN A 3 10.97 -17.57 56.76
C ASN A 3 11.18 -17.11 55.31
N ILE A 4 11.91 -17.90 54.52
CA ILE A 4 11.90 -17.81 53.06
C ILE A 4 10.79 -18.76 52.60
N LEU A 5 9.66 -18.20 52.18
CA LEU A 5 8.60 -18.96 51.53
C LEU A 5 9.05 -19.26 50.10
N LEU A 6 9.52 -20.48 49.85
CA LEU A 6 9.72 -21.00 48.49
C LEU A 6 8.33 -21.22 47.87
N TYR A 7 7.88 -20.28 47.05
CA TYR A 7 6.72 -20.49 46.18
C TYR A 7 7.09 -21.53 45.12
N ILE A 8 6.74 -22.79 45.39
CA ILE A 8 6.74 -23.86 44.40
C ILE A 8 5.51 -23.58 43.51
N PHE A 9 5.73 -22.96 42.35
CA PHE A 9 4.68 -22.89 41.35
C PHE A 9 4.33 -24.32 40.92
N PRO A 10 3.04 -24.71 40.91
CA PRO A 10 2.66 -26.05 40.51
C PRO A 10 3.03 -26.23 39.03
N LEU A 11 3.72 -27.33 38.71
CA LEU A 11 4.18 -27.72 37.37
C LEU A 11 3.15 -27.45 36.23
N PRO A 12 1.82 -27.63 36.44
CA PRO A 12 0.80 -27.30 35.44
C PRO A 12 0.74 -25.82 35.05
N HIS A 13 0.97 -24.89 36.00
CA HIS A 13 0.93 -23.45 35.71
C HIS A 13 2.14 -22.99 34.90
N VAL A 14 3.31 -23.60 35.16
CA VAL A 14 4.52 -23.37 34.35
C VAL A 14 4.33 -23.88 32.93
N LEU A 15 3.70 -25.05 32.77
CA LEU A 15 3.38 -25.62 31.45
C LEU A 15 2.33 -24.80 30.69
N ILE A 16 1.28 -24.30 31.36
CA ILE A 16 0.27 -23.44 30.75
C ILE A 16 0.87 -22.10 30.31
N CYS A 17 1.68 -21.45 31.17
CA CYS A 17 2.38 -20.21 30.81
C CYS A 17 3.39 -20.43 29.67
N SER A 18 4.13 -21.55 29.68
CA SER A 18 5.08 -21.87 28.61
C SER A 18 4.36 -22.16 27.28
N CYS A 19 3.23 -22.87 27.31
CA CYS A 19 2.40 -23.10 26.14
C CYS A 19 1.75 -21.81 25.63
N LEU A 20 1.30 -20.90 26.51
CA LEU A 20 0.82 -19.58 26.12
C LEU A 20 1.94 -18.75 25.48
N VAL A 21 3.16 -18.77 26.03
CA VAL A 21 4.33 -18.08 25.45
C VAL A 21 4.71 -18.68 24.09
N VAL A 22 4.61 -20.00 23.90
CA VAL A 22 4.86 -20.65 22.61
C VAL A 22 3.75 -20.39 21.60
N LEU A 23 2.47 -20.35 22.02
CA LEU A 23 1.33 -19.96 21.18
C LEU A 23 1.39 -18.49 20.77
N ILE A 24 1.84 -17.62 21.67
CA ILE A 24 2.15 -16.21 21.41
C ILE A 24 3.33 -16.14 20.43
N ALA A 25 4.45 -16.83 20.67
CA ALA A 25 5.61 -16.78 19.78
C ALA A 25 5.33 -17.35 18.37
N SER A 26 4.49 -18.39 18.26
CA SER A 26 4.08 -18.98 16.97
C SER A 26 3.01 -18.18 16.22
N SER A 27 2.34 -17.22 16.87
CA SER A 27 1.42 -16.27 16.24
C SER A 27 2.08 -14.98 15.74
N PHE A 28 3.41 -14.83 15.90
CA PHE A 28 4.16 -13.64 15.46
C PHE A 28 5.20 -13.88 14.35
N ALA A 29 5.23 -15.05 13.72
CA ALA A 29 6.02 -15.22 12.51
C ALA A 29 5.44 -14.32 11.41
N LEU A 30 6.17 -13.26 11.04
CA LEU A 30 5.82 -12.38 9.94
C LEU A 30 5.65 -13.23 8.68
N LYS A 31 4.52 -13.10 7.98
CA LYS A 31 4.35 -13.80 6.72
C LYS A 31 5.46 -13.39 5.76
N PRO A 32 5.91 -14.27 4.86
CA PRO A 32 6.89 -13.90 3.85
C PRO A 32 6.34 -12.78 2.97
N ALA A 33 7.22 -11.95 2.43
CA ALA A 33 6.86 -10.95 1.43
C ALA A 33 6.55 -11.63 0.09
N MET A 34 5.62 -11.08 -0.70
CA MET A 34 5.46 -11.51 -2.09
C MET A 34 6.79 -11.33 -2.87
N LEU A 35 7.07 -12.27 -3.80
CA LEU A 35 8.17 -12.13 -4.75
C LEU A 35 8.07 -10.79 -5.51
N PRO A 36 9.21 -10.11 -5.78
CA PRO A 36 9.19 -8.85 -6.47
C PRO A 36 8.55 -8.92 -7.86
N LEU A 37 7.84 -7.86 -8.24
CA LEU A 37 7.19 -7.74 -9.55
C LEU A 37 8.20 -7.76 -10.72
N ILE A 38 9.44 -7.34 -10.49
CA ILE A 38 10.47 -7.17 -11.53
C ILE A 38 11.77 -7.79 -11.05
N GLY A 39 12.09 -8.98 -11.57
CA GLY A 39 13.32 -9.69 -11.22
C GLY A 39 13.46 -9.85 -9.71
N ARG A 40 14.59 -9.40 -9.16
CA ARG A 40 14.86 -9.36 -7.71
C ARG A 40 14.93 -7.94 -7.14
N LYS A 41 14.26 -6.98 -7.77
CA LYS A 41 14.27 -5.58 -7.31
C LYS A 41 13.45 -5.42 -6.02
N PRO A 42 14.06 -5.12 -4.87
CA PRO A 42 13.35 -5.11 -3.60
C PRO A 42 12.45 -3.89 -3.40
N PHE A 43 12.77 -2.78 -4.08
CA PHE A 43 12.03 -1.53 -4.00
C PHE A 43 11.83 -0.93 -5.40
N ILE A 44 10.58 -0.93 -5.88
CA ILE A 44 10.25 -0.57 -7.26
C ILE A 44 9.82 0.90 -7.34
N ALA A 45 10.57 1.70 -8.09
CA ALA A 45 10.14 3.02 -8.53
C ALA A 45 9.17 2.93 -9.73
N ALA A 46 7.97 3.46 -9.56
CA ALA A 46 6.94 3.52 -10.59
C ALA A 46 6.51 4.97 -10.90
N TRP A 47 6.23 5.24 -12.17
CA TRP A 47 5.78 6.55 -12.66
C TRP A 47 4.37 6.49 -13.22
N ASN A 48 3.54 7.50 -12.92
CA ASN A 48 2.19 7.63 -13.45
C ASN A 48 1.77 9.10 -13.60
N ALA A 49 2.45 9.83 -14.48
CA ALA A 49 2.11 11.21 -14.84
C ALA A 49 2.25 11.45 -16.36
N PRO A 50 1.49 12.39 -16.95
CA PRO A 50 1.26 12.48 -18.39
C PRO A 50 2.40 13.16 -19.18
N ILE A 51 3.66 12.86 -18.86
CA ILE A 51 4.85 13.48 -19.47
C ILE A 51 5.00 13.22 -20.96
N ASP A 52 4.29 12.24 -21.51
CA ASP A 52 4.21 12.02 -22.94
C ASP A 52 3.63 13.24 -23.68
N LEU A 53 2.84 14.08 -23.00
CA LEU A 53 2.39 15.38 -23.51
C LEU A 53 3.52 16.39 -23.68
N CYS A 54 4.58 16.33 -22.86
CA CYS A 54 5.73 17.24 -23.00
C CYS A 54 6.44 17.03 -24.35
N THR A 55 6.61 15.77 -24.73
CA THR A 55 7.20 15.42 -26.02
C THR A 55 6.26 15.78 -27.16
N ARG A 56 4.98 15.37 -27.08
CA ARG A 56 4.01 15.61 -28.17
C ARG A 56 3.69 17.09 -28.41
N LYS A 57 3.58 17.91 -27.36
CA LYS A 57 3.18 19.32 -27.48
C LYS A 57 4.35 20.29 -27.64
N TYR A 58 5.50 19.98 -27.03
CA TYR A 58 6.59 20.95 -26.88
C TYR A 58 7.95 20.44 -27.36
N ASN A 59 8.00 19.22 -27.92
CA ASN A 59 9.25 18.55 -28.30
C ASN A 59 10.27 18.45 -27.15
N ILE A 60 9.77 18.34 -25.91
CA ILE A 60 10.61 18.14 -24.72
C ILE A 60 10.58 16.65 -24.37
N ASN A 61 11.69 15.97 -24.60
CA ASN A 61 11.89 14.60 -24.13
C ASN A 61 12.27 14.59 -22.65
N VAL A 62 11.49 13.88 -21.84
CA VAL A 62 11.69 13.68 -20.40
C VAL A 62 12.09 12.23 -20.19
N ASN A 63 13.29 11.98 -19.65
CA ASN A 63 13.74 10.62 -19.41
C ASN A 63 13.09 10.04 -18.15
N LEU A 64 12.54 8.82 -18.26
CA LEU A 64 11.95 8.07 -17.14
C LEU A 64 12.65 6.74 -16.88
N LYS A 65 13.80 6.47 -17.49
CA LYS A 65 14.49 5.19 -17.35
C LYS A 65 14.95 4.88 -15.91
N MET A 66 15.03 5.87 -15.01
CA MET A 66 15.24 5.63 -13.58
C MET A 66 14.05 4.94 -12.89
N PHE A 67 12.86 4.98 -13.50
CA PHE A 67 11.68 4.25 -13.04
C PHE A 67 11.66 2.88 -13.69
N HIS A 68 11.51 1.83 -12.87
CA HIS A 68 11.46 0.45 -13.38
C HIS A 68 10.21 0.18 -14.21
N ILE A 69 9.11 0.86 -13.88
CA ILE A 69 7.85 0.83 -14.62
C ILE A 69 7.26 2.22 -14.72
N ASN A 70 6.58 2.48 -15.83
CA ASN A 70 5.91 3.74 -16.05
C ASN A 70 4.56 3.53 -16.73
N GLY A 71 3.76 4.58 -16.61
CA GLY A 71 2.50 4.78 -17.29
C GLY A 71 2.14 6.26 -17.25
N SER A 72 0.96 6.55 -17.77
CA SER A 72 0.41 7.87 -17.96
C SER A 72 -1.10 7.80 -17.70
N PRO A 73 -1.65 8.73 -16.90
CA PRO A 73 -3.06 8.74 -16.52
C PRO A 73 -3.97 9.20 -17.67
N ARG A 74 -3.52 9.26 -18.93
CA ARG A 74 -4.36 9.65 -20.06
C ARG A 74 -5.26 8.50 -20.51
N GLY A 75 -6.53 8.82 -20.77
CA GLY A 75 -7.55 7.82 -21.15
C GLY A 75 -7.35 7.21 -22.54
N THR A 76 -6.47 7.78 -23.36
CA THR A 76 -6.19 7.28 -24.71
C THR A 76 -4.98 6.35 -24.79
N LEU A 77 -4.28 6.13 -23.68
CA LEU A 77 -3.09 5.30 -23.63
C LEU A 77 -3.39 3.92 -23.04
N THR A 78 -2.93 2.89 -23.74
CA THR A 78 -3.17 1.47 -23.42
C THR A 78 -1.84 0.71 -23.36
N GLY A 79 -1.84 -0.48 -22.77
CA GLY A 79 -0.65 -1.35 -22.70
C GLY A 79 0.44 -0.86 -21.75
N GLN A 80 0.07 -0.05 -20.75
CA GLN A 80 1.01 0.60 -19.84
C GLN A 80 1.30 -0.27 -18.61
N LYS A 81 2.55 -0.27 -18.12
CA LYS A 81 2.95 -1.05 -16.93
C LYS A 81 2.37 -0.51 -15.63
N VAL A 82 1.99 0.76 -15.62
CA VAL A 82 1.18 1.37 -14.56
C VAL A 82 -0.10 1.87 -15.21
N THR A 83 -1.23 1.27 -14.86
CA THR A 83 -2.54 1.64 -15.37
C THR A 83 -3.40 2.15 -14.21
N ILE A 84 -3.91 3.37 -14.32
CA ILE A 84 -4.86 3.94 -13.36
C ILE A 84 -6.24 4.06 -14.00
N PHE A 85 -7.25 3.57 -13.30
CA PHE A 85 -8.65 3.57 -13.69
C PHE A 85 -9.40 4.60 -12.86
N TYR A 86 -9.63 5.79 -13.41
CA TYR A 86 -10.53 6.77 -12.81
C TYR A 86 -11.99 6.31 -12.87
N ALA A 87 -12.86 6.98 -12.11
CA ALA A 87 -14.30 6.74 -12.03
C ALA A 87 -15.00 6.46 -13.38
N ASN A 88 -14.59 7.11 -14.46
CA ASN A 88 -15.19 6.96 -15.79
C ASN A 88 -14.44 5.99 -16.73
N ARG A 89 -13.52 5.17 -16.23
CA ARG A 89 -12.65 4.30 -17.05
C ARG A 89 -12.69 2.82 -16.69
N LEU A 90 -13.50 2.42 -15.73
CA LEU A 90 -13.64 1.02 -15.35
C LEU A 90 -15.08 0.70 -14.99
N GLY A 91 -15.80 0.18 -15.98
CA GLY A 91 -17.21 -0.14 -15.81
C GLY A 91 -18.08 1.09 -15.61
N TYR A 92 -19.31 0.82 -15.18
CA TYR A 92 -20.27 1.85 -14.81
C TYR A 92 -20.22 2.09 -13.30
N TYR A 93 -19.20 2.80 -12.83
CA TYR A 93 -19.11 3.19 -11.43
C TYR A 93 -20.25 4.16 -11.07
N PRO A 94 -21.09 3.87 -10.07
CA PRO A 94 -22.21 4.72 -9.68
C PRO A 94 -21.75 5.86 -8.77
N PHE A 95 -22.04 7.11 -9.11
CA PHE A 95 -21.68 8.27 -8.29
C PHE A 95 -22.55 9.50 -8.56
N TYR A 96 -22.47 10.53 -7.72
CA TYR A 96 -23.11 11.82 -7.96
C TYR A 96 -22.11 12.83 -8.53
N SER A 97 -22.50 13.55 -9.58
CA SER A 97 -21.73 14.68 -10.10
C SER A 97 -21.62 15.82 -9.07
N GLU A 98 -20.79 16.83 -9.35
CA GLU A 98 -20.68 18.02 -8.48
C GLU A 98 -22.01 18.77 -8.34
N GLN A 99 -22.88 18.69 -9.35
CA GLN A 99 -24.24 19.24 -9.34
C GLN A 99 -25.25 18.35 -8.60
N GLY A 100 -24.79 17.22 -8.03
CA GLY A 100 -25.65 16.27 -7.32
C GLY A 100 -26.52 15.40 -8.23
N LEU A 101 -26.20 15.32 -9.53
CA LEU A 101 -26.93 14.48 -10.49
C LEU A 101 -26.41 13.03 -10.46
N PRO A 102 -27.29 12.02 -10.49
CA PRO A 102 -26.88 10.62 -10.47
C PRO A 102 -26.24 10.21 -11.79
N VAL A 103 -25.03 9.68 -11.72
CA VAL A 103 -24.35 8.99 -12.82
C VAL A 103 -24.39 7.50 -12.52
N ASN A 104 -24.82 6.69 -13.50
CA ASN A 104 -25.04 5.25 -13.34
C ASN A 104 -25.89 4.95 -12.09
N GLY A 105 -27.03 5.63 -11.91
CA GLY A 105 -27.90 5.43 -10.74
C GLY A 105 -27.44 6.09 -9.44
N GLY A 106 -26.23 6.66 -9.39
CA GLY A 106 -25.71 7.47 -8.27
C GLY A 106 -25.28 6.70 -7.01
N LEU A 107 -25.86 5.52 -6.78
CA LEU A 107 -25.62 4.67 -5.62
C LEU A 107 -25.30 3.23 -6.06
N PRO A 108 -24.43 2.50 -5.35
CA PRO A 108 -24.13 1.11 -5.67
C PRO A 108 -25.37 0.20 -5.58
N GLN A 109 -26.27 0.43 -4.63
CA GLN A 109 -27.52 -0.33 -4.52
C GLN A 109 -28.59 0.06 -5.56
N ASN A 110 -28.33 1.07 -6.39
CA ASN A 110 -29.28 1.60 -7.38
C ASN A 110 -28.78 1.41 -8.83
N PHE A 111 -27.83 0.50 -9.04
CA PHE A 111 -27.31 0.19 -10.38
C PHE A 111 -27.03 -1.30 -10.56
N SER A 112 -27.13 -1.77 -11.81
CA SER A 112 -26.87 -3.17 -12.15
C SER A 112 -25.37 -3.48 -12.09
N LEU A 113 -24.98 -4.30 -11.10
CA LEU A 113 -23.63 -4.84 -10.98
C LEU A 113 -23.23 -5.64 -12.24
N GLN A 114 -24.15 -6.37 -12.86
CA GLN A 114 -23.84 -7.16 -14.06
C GLN A 114 -23.49 -6.27 -15.25
N HIS A 115 -24.23 -5.17 -15.46
CA HIS A 115 -23.89 -4.20 -16.50
C HIS A 115 -22.55 -3.51 -16.20
N HIS A 116 -22.29 -3.18 -14.93
CA HIS A 116 -21.00 -2.66 -14.50
C HIS A 116 -19.85 -3.62 -14.87
N LEU A 117 -19.95 -4.90 -14.50
CA LEU A 117 -18.91 -5.90 -14.74
C LEU A 117 -18.70 -6.19 -16.23
N LYS A 118 -19.76 -6.20 -17.04
CA LYS A 118 -19.64 -6.35 -18.51
C LYS A 118 -18.82 -5.21 -19.11
N LYS A 119 -19.16 -3.97 -18.76
CA LYS A 119 -18.43 -2.77 -19.23
C LYS A 119 -16.99 -2.76 -18.69
N ALA A 120 -16.78 -3.15 -17.44
CA ALA A 120 -15.46 -3.23 -16.82
C ALA A 120 -14.56 -4.25 -17.53
N GLU A 121 -15.10 -5.39 -17.96
CA GLU A 121 -14.34 -6.36 -18.74
C GLU A 121 -13.83 -5.77 -20.07
N GLU A 122 -14.67 -5.00 -20.76
CA GLU A 122 -14.28 -4.30 -21.99
C GLU A 122 -13.20 -3.24 -21.72
N ASP A 123 -13.33 -2.47 -20.63
CA ASP A 123 -12.33 -1.48 -20.25
C ASP A 123 -10.99 -2.12 -19.89
N ILE A 124 -10.99 -3.22 -19.14
CA ILE A 124 -9.77 -3.97 -18.80
C ILE A 124 -9.08 -4.45 -20.08
N LYS A 125 -9.84 -4.97 -21.05
CA LYS A 125 -9.30 -5.40 -22.35
C LYS A 125 -8.70 -4.23 -23.14
N PHE A 126 -9.35 -3.06 -23.10
CA PHE A 126 -8.86 -1.87 -23.78
C PHE A 126 -7.55 -1.35 -23.17
N TYR A 127 -7.53 -1.09 -21.85
CA TYR A 127 -6.38 -0.46 -21.19
C TYR A 127 -5.20 -1.42 -20.99
N ILE A 128 -5.47 -2.71 -20.77
CA ILE A 128 -4.45 -3.75 -20.55
C ILE A 128 -4.69 -4.85 -21.60
N PRO A 129 -4.30 -4.67 -22.87
CA PRO A 129 -4.61 -5.64 -23.93
C PRO A 129 -3.90 -6.99 -23.74
N ALA A 130 -2.65 -6.98 -23.26
CA ALA A 130 -1.89 -8.20 -23.02
C ALA A 130 -2.39 -8.96 -21.78
N VAL A 131 -2.68 -10.26 -21.95
CA VAL A 131 -3.15 -11.13 -20.86
C VAL A 131 -2.01 -11.53 -19.92
N ASN A 132 -0.87 -11.96 -20.50
CA ASN A 132 0.34 -12.35 -19.77
C ASN A 132 1.21 -11.13 -19.48
N PHE A 133 0.63 -10.16 -18.78
CA PHE A 133 1.24 -8.88 -18.48
C PHE A 133 1.50 -8.73 -16.99
N SER A 134 2.64 -8.14 -16.63
CA SER A 134 2.98 -7.78 -15.26
C SER A 134 3.08 -6.27 -15.11
N GLY A 135 2.37 -5.74 -14.12
CA GLY A 135 2.25 -4.31 -13.89
C GLY A 135 1.38 -3.99 -12.69
N LEU A 136 1.02 -2.72 -12.56
CA LEU A 136 0.14 -2.21 -11.52
C LEU A 136 -1.18 -1.74 -12.15
N ALA A 137 -2.30 -2.13 -11.56
CA ALA A 137 -3.63 -1.65 -11.88
C ALA A 137 -4.26 -1.01 -10.65
N ILE A 138 -4.40 0.31 -10.72
CA ILE A 138 -4.87 1.13 -9.61
C ILE A 138 -6.27 1.61 -9.93
N ILE A 139 -7.24 1.23 -9.10
CA ILE A 139 -8.62 1.70 -9.23
C ILE A 139 -8.78 2.95 -8.37
N ASP A 140 -9.03 4.08 -9.03
CA ASP A 140 -9.14 5.40 -8.41
C ASP A 140 -10.60 5.83 -8.30
N TRP A 141 -11.29 5.22 -7.33
CA TRP A 141 -12.69 5.45 -7.03
C TRP A 141 -12.83 6.20 -5.71
N GLU A 142 -12.82 7.53 -5.81
CA GLU A 142 -12.88 8.40 -4.65
C GLU A 142 -14.27 8.95 -4.36
N CYS A 143 -15.33 8.61 -5.12
CA CYS A 143 -16.62 9.30 -4.99
C CYS A 143 -17.33 8.96 -3.67
N TRP A 144 -17.39 7.68 -3.29
CA TRP A 144 -17.92 7.18 -2.02
C TRP A 144 -16.96 6.19 -1.36
N ARG A 145 -17.15 5.92 -0.07
CA ARG A 145 -16.39 4.93 0.70
C ARG A 145 -17.30 3.74 1.04
N PRO A 146 -16.80 2.50 1.10
CA PRO A 146 -17.67 1.34 1.30
C PRO A 146 -18.29 1.28 2.70
N GLN A 147 -17.68 1.93 3.69
CA GLN A 147 -18.23 2.05 5.05
C GLN A 147 -19.11 3.30 5.16
N TRP A 148 -20.37 3.13 5.57
CA TRP A 148 -21.38 4.16 5.75
C TRP A 148 -20.86 5.32 6.60
N THR A 149 -20.28 4.98 7.75
CA THR A 149 -19.74 5.95 8.71
C THR A 149 -18.68 6.84 8.08
N ARG A 150 -17.95 6.34 7.07
CA ARG A 150 -16.92 7.10 6.35
C ARG A 150 -17.46 8.07 5.30
N ASN A 151 -18.75 8.05 4.97
CA ASN A 151 -19.32 8.97 3.98
C ASN A 151 -19.77 10.29 4.59
N TRP A 152 -18.81 11.11 5.03
CA TRP A 152 -19.05 12.44 5.63
C TRP A 152 -18.74 13.61 4.66
N HIS A 153 -19.05 14.84 5.08
CA HIS A 153 -18.87 16.08 4.31
C HIS A 153 -19.52 15.99 2.91
N LYS A 154 -18.76 16.20 1.83
CA LYS A 154 -19.25 16.10 0.45
C LYS A 154 -19.83 14.72 0.10
N LYS A 155 -19.52 13.67 0.90
CA LYS A 155 -20.05 12.31 0.72
C LYS A 155 -21.36 12.06 1.47
N GLU A 156 -21.87 13.02 2.24
CA GLU A 156 -23.14 12.89 2.95
C GLU A 156 -24.33 12.71 1.97
N ILE A 157 -24.17 13.17 0.71
CA ILE A 157 -25.13 12.90 -0.37
C ILE A 157 -25.43 11.41 -0.53
N TYR A 158 -24.46 10.51 -0.34
CA TYR A 158 -24.66 9.08 -0.48
C TYR A 158 -25.57 8.53 0.62
N LYS A 159 -25.45 9.03 1.86
CA LYS A 159 -26.34 8.65 2.95
C LYS A 159 -27.75 9.18 2.73
N ARG A 160 -27.88 10.47 2.42
CA ARG A 160 -29.16 11.12 2.13
C ARG A 160 -29.90 10.43 1.00
N LYS A 161 -29.22 10.16 -0.12
CA LYS A 161 -29.83 9.52 -1.28
C LYS A 161 -30.16 8.04 -1.03
N SER A 162 -29.39 7.35 -0.19
CA SER A 162 -29.73 5.99 0.24
C SER A 162 -31.02 5.97 1.07
N ARG A 163 -31.20 6.92 1.99
CA ARG A 163 -32.46 7.10 2.72
C ARG A 163 -33.63 7.40 1.78
N GLU A 164 -33.47 8.36 0.85
CA GLU A 164 -34.49 8.68 -0.16
C GLU A 164 -34.88 7.49 -1.04
N LEU A 165 -33.95 6.58 -1.33
CA LEU A 165 -34.23 5.37 -2.11
C LEU A 165 -35.06 4.36 -1.31
N VAL A 166 -34.71 4.14 -0.05
CA VAL A 166 -35.45 3.24 0.85
C VAL A 166 -36.85 3.77 1.12
N SER A 167 -37.00 5.07 1.36
CA SER A 167 -38.31 5.70 1.64
C SER A 167 -39.29 5.64 0.46
N LYS A 168 -38.80 5.47 -0.77
CA LYS A 168 -39.66 5.24 -1.95
C LYS A 168 -40.17 3.80 -2.05
N THR A 169 -39.48 2.87 -1.40
CA THR A 169 -39.76 1.44 -1.50
C THR A 169 -40.63 0.96 -0.34
N TYR A 170 -40.40 1.50 0.86
CA TYR A 170 -41.11 1.11 2.09
C TYR A 170 -41.95 2.28 2.62
N LEU A 171 -43.26 2.06 2.76
CA LEU A 171 -44.20 3.00 3.38
C LEU A 171 -44.29 2.72 4.89
N ASN A 172 -44.48 3.76 5.70
CA ASN A 172 -44.71 3.68 7.16
C ASN A 172 -43.61 3.01 8.01
N ILE A 173 -42.34 3.15 7.61
CA ILE A 173 -41.20 2.70 8.43
C ILE A 173 -40.73 3.78 9.41
N SER A 174 -40.19 3.36 10.56
CA SER A 174 -39.59 4.28 11.53
C SER A 174 -38.28 4.90 11.01
N ALA A 175 -37.84 6.00 11.64
CA ALA A 175 -36.58 6.65 11.29
C ALA A 175 -35.35 5.74 11.54
N GLU A 176 -35.41 4.90 12.57
CA GLU A 176 -34.34 3.95 12.91
C GLU A 176 -34.25 2.83 11.87
N GLU A 177 -35.38 2.25 11.47
CA GLU A 177 -35.44 1.25 10.41
C GLU A 177 -34.98 1.82 9.06
N LEU A 178 -35.38 3.05 8.73
CA LEU A 178 -34.94 3.74 7.52
C LEU A 178 -33.42 3.88 7.48
N GLU A 179 -32.80 4.34 8.56
CA GLU A 179 -31.34 4.50 8.66
C GLU A 179 -30.65 3.14 8.59
N TYR A 180 -31.16 2.13 9.30
CA TYR A 180 -30.62 0.77 9.28
C TYR A 180 -30.65 0.17 7.87
N LEU A 181 -31.80 0.20 7.19
CA LEU A 181 -31.98 -0.32 5.83
C LEU A 181 -31.12 0.42 4.81
N ALA A 182 -31.06 1.75 4.89
CA ALA A 182 -30.23 2.56 4.00
C ALA A 182 -28.74 2.23 4.16
N ARG A 183 -28.27 2.06 5.40
CA ARG A 183 -26.89 1.66 5.72
C ARG A 183 -26.58 0.28 5.15
N ILE A 184 -27.33 -0.75 5.52
CA ILE A 184 -26.99 -2.12 5.11
C ILE A 184 -27.08 -2.30 3.59
N SER A 185 -28.04 -1.64 2.93
CA SER A 185 -28.20 -1.71 1.48
C SER A 185 -27.01 -1.06 0.77
N PHE A 186 -26.58 0.10 1.27
CA PHE A 186 -25.42 0.81 0.73
C PHE A 186 -24.13 0.01 0.93
N GLU A 187 -23.81 -0.40 2.16
CA GLU A 187 -22.54 -1.06 2.48
C GLU A 187 -22.41 -2.41 1.76
N ARG A 188 -23.49 -3.21 1.73
CA ARG A 188 -23.50 -4.50 1.01
C ARG A 188 -23.25 -4.32 -0.48
N SER A 189 -23.91 -3.34 -1.09
CA SER A 189 -23.76 -3.08 -2.52
C SER A 189 -22.39 -2.47 -2.84
N ALA A 190 -21.89 -1.56 -2.00
CA ALA A 190 -20.57 -0.96 -2.14
C ALA A 190 -19.46 -2.02 -2.05
N MET A 191 -19.55 -2.92 -1.06
CA MET A 191 -18.67 -4.07 -0.92
C MET A 191 -18.67 -4.93 -2.19
N GLU A 192 -19.86 -5.32 -2.66
CA GLU A 192 -19.97 -6.20 -3.82
C GLU A 192 -19.44 -5.55 -5.11
N PHE A 193 -19.73 -4.27 -5.35
CA PHE A 193 -19.17 -3.53 -6.49
C PHE A 193 -17.64 -3.51 -6.46
N MET A 194 -17.04 -3.18 -5.31
CA MET A 194 -15.59 -3.11 -5.20
C MET A 194 -14.93 -4.49 -5.33
N ARG A 195 -15.46 -5.48 -4.59
CA ARG A 195 -14.95 -6.85 -4.57
C ARG A 195 -14.99 -7.50 -5.95
N ARG A 196 -16.15 -7.47 -6.61
CA ARG A 196 -16.34 -8.13 -7.91
C ARG A 196 -15.55 -7.49 -9.03
N THR A 197 -15.27 -6.19 -8.93
CA THR A 197 -14.41 -5.48 -9.87
C THR A 197 -12.96 -5.95 -9.75
N LEU A 198 -12.44 -6.07 -8.52
CA LEU A 198 -11.11 -6.64 -8.29
C LEU A 198 -11.01 -8.09 -8.78
N GLU A 199 -11.97 -8.94 -8.43
CA GLU A 199 -12.01 -10.34 -8.87
C GLU A 199 -12.04 -10.47 -10.40
N LEU A 200 -12.78 -9.59 -11.09
CA LEU A 200 -12.80 -9.54 -12.53
C LEU A 200 -11.42 -9.13 -13.08
N GLY A 201 -10.81 -8.07 -12.54
CA GLY A 201 -9.47 -7.60 -12.91
C GLY A 201 -8.43 -8.70 -12.78
N ILE A 202 -8.34 -9.32 -11.60
CA ILE A 202 -7.39 -10.40 -11.27
C ILE A 202 -7.59 -11.59 -12.20
N ARG A 203 -8.84 -12.05 -12.38
CA ARG A 203 -9.12 -13.19 -13.27
C ARG A 203 -8.77 -12.91 -14.73
N LYS A 204 -8.97 -11.68 -15.21
CA LYS A 204 -8.67 -11.31 -16.60
C LYS A 204 -7.18 -11.01 -16.79
N ARG A 205 -6.49 -10.50 -15.77
CA ARG A 205 -5.08 -10.08 -15.81
C ARG A 205 -4.35 -10.55 -14.53
N PRO A 206 -4.07 -11.87 -14.41
CA PRO A 206 -3.54 -12.46 -13.18
C PRO A 206 -2.11 -12.03 -12.84
N GLY A 207 -1.32 -11.59 -13.84
CA GLY A 207 0.03 -11.06 -13.60
C GLY A 207 0.07 -9.60 -13.15
N VAL A 208 -1.08 -8.92 -13.13
CA VAL A 208 -1.20 -7.51 -12.74
C VAL A 208 -1.60 -7.40 -11.28
N LEU A 209 -0.97 -6.49 -10.56
CA LEU A 209 -1.29 -6.21 -9.17
C LEU A 209 -2.44 -5.19 -9.12
N TRP A 210 -3.58 -5.61 -8.60
CA TRP A 210 -4.83 -4.88 -8.47
C TRP A 210 -5.08 -4.40 -7.04
N GLY A 211 -5.53 -3.16 -6.93
CA GLY A 211 -5.93 -2.55 -5.66
C GLY A 211 -6.54 -1.17 -5.86
N TYR A 212 -7.13 -0.64 -4.80
CA TYR A 212 -7.74 0.69 -4.79
C TYR A 212 -6.75 1.75 -4.30
N TYR A 213 -6.68 2.88 -5.01
CA TYR A 213 -5.97 4.08 -4.55
C TYR A 213 -6.55 4.56 -3.21
N LEU A 214 -5.68 5.10 -2.34
CA LEU A 214 -5.94 5.50 -0.95
C LEU A 214 -6.02 4.38 0.07
N TYR A 215 -6.18 3.12 -0.33
CA TYR A 215 -6.49 2.05 0.61
C TYR A 215 -5.24 1.27 1.05
N PRO A 216 -5.02 1.10 2.38
CA PRO A 216 -5.80 1.69 3.48
C PRO A 216 -5.50 3.18 3.69
N ASP A 217 -6.48 3.90 4.25
CA ASP A 217 -6.28 5.26 4.75
C ASP A 217 -6.08 5.22 6.27
N CYS A 218 -5.01 5.87 6.74
CA CYS A 218 -4.70 6.03 8.15
C CYS A 218 -5.52 7.15 8.82
N HIS A 219 -6.10 8.07 8.04
CA HIS A 219 -6.88 9.21 8.51
C HIS A 219 -6.16 10.15 9.50
N ASN A 220 -4.82 10.13 9.53
CA ASN A 220 -3.95 10.99 10.33
C ASN A 220 -3.79 12.42 9.76
N TYR A 221 -4.90 13.05 9.39
CA TYR A 221 -4.92 14.37 8.71
C TYR A 221 -4.81 15.57 9.65
N ASN A 222 -4.76 15.33 10.95
CA ASN A 222 -4.66 16.31 12.04
C ASN A 222 -3.24 16.87 12.23
N ILE A 223 -2.48 17.02 11.16
CA ILE A 223 -1.08 17.48 11.15
C ILE A 223 -0.86 18.89 11.75
N HIS A 224 -1.91 19.70 11.80
CA HIS A 224 -1.89 21.04 12.39
C HIS A 224 -1.85 21.03 13.93
N GLU A 225 -2.20 19.92 14.58
CA GLU A 225 -2.17 19.81 16.03
C GLU A 225 -0.73 19.93 16.58
N LEU A 226 -0.59 20.50 17.78
CA LEU A 226 0.71 20.69 18.45
C LEU A 226 1.37 19.35 18.78
N ASN A 227 0.58 18.40 19.30
CA ASN A 227 1.06 17.07 19.71
C ASN A 227 0.91 16.01 18.60
N PHE A 228 1.12 16.40 17.34
CA PHE A 228 0.94 15.50 16.21
C PHE A 228 1.99 14.36 16.20
N THR A 229 1.55 13.15 16.57
CA THR A 229 2.36 11.93 16.55
C THR A 229 2.38 11.24 15.19
N GLY A 230 1.44 11.57 14.31
CA GLY A 230 1.20 10.89 13.03
C GLY A 230 0.46 9.56 13.13
N SER A 231 0.23 9.03 14.34
CA SER A 231 -0.44 7.75 14.52
C SER A 231 -1.84 7.72 13.88
N CYS A 232 -2.21 6.57 13.32
CA CYS A 232 -3.58 6.36 12.86
C CYS A 232 -4.50 6.32 14.07
N PRO A 233 -5.60 7.10 14.10
CA PRO A 233 -6.57 7.03 15.19
C PRO A 233 -7.04 5.60 15.41
N MET A 234 -7.20 5.19 16.67
CA MET A 234 -7.55 3.79 17.01
C MET A 234 -8.81 3.31 16.29
N LEU A 235 -9.85 4.16 16.25
CA LEU A 235 -11.10 3.86 15.56
C LEU A 235 -10.91 3.63 14.05
N GLU A 236 -9.94 4.32 13.43
CA GLU A 236 -9.65 4.18 12.01
C GLU A 236 -8.89 2.88 11.71
N ARG A 237 -8.07 2.40 12.66
CA ARG A 237 -7.45 1.07 12.58
C ARG A 237 -8.51 -0.04 12.67
N ILE A 238 -9.46 0.06 13.61
CA ILE A 238 -10.59 -0.88 13.72
C ILE A 238 -11.43 -0.89 12.44
N ARG A 239 -11.74 0.29 11.90
CA ARG A 239 -12.45 0.41 10.62
C ARG A 239 -11.66 -0.18 9.45
N ASN A 240 -10.33 -0.16 9.49
CA ASN A 240 -9.53 -0.87 8.48
C ASN A 240 -9.57 -2.39 8.70
N ASP A 241 -9.71 -2.88 9.93
CA ASP A 241 -9.89 -4.31 10.21
C ASP A 241 -11.22 -4.84 9.65
N GLU A 242 -12.30 -4.05 9.74
CA GLU A 242 -13.61 -4.35 9.13
C GLU A 242 -13.57 -4.49 7.60
N LEU A 243 -12.54 -3.93 6.96
CA LEU A 243 -12.31 -4.04 5.52
C LEU A 243 -11.49 -5.28 5.11
N LEU A 244 -11.39 -6.30 5.97
CA LEU A 244 -10.69 -7.55 5.66
C LEU A 244 -11.09 -8.17 4.31
N TRP A 245 -12.36 -8.06 3.93
CA TRP A 245 -12.87 -8.50 2.63
C TRP A 245 -12.16 -7.80 1.45
N LEU A 246 -11.81 -6.51 1.59
CA LEU A 246 -11.14 -5.72 0.56
C LEU A 246 -9.67 -6.14 0.44
N TRP A 247 -9.01 -6.35 1.58
CA TRP A 247 -7.63 -6.82 1.62
C TRP A 247 -7.50 -8.20 0.98
N ASN A 248 -8.39 -9.14 1.34
CA ASN A 248 -8.42 -10.49 0.75
C ASN A 248 -8.74 -10.50 -0.75
N SER A 249 -9.41 -9.47 -1.25
CA SER A 249 -9.76 -9.36 -2.67
C SER A 249 -8.70 -8.61 -3.48
N SER A 250 -7.70 -8.02 -2.82
CA SER A 250 -6.64 -7.22 -3.45
C SER A 250 -5.39 -8.07 -3.69
N THR A 251 -4.56 -7.65 -4.65
CA THR A 251 -3.23 -8.25 -4.89
C THR A 251 -2.08 -7.26 -4.64
N ALA A 252 -2.40 -5.98 -4.38
CA ALA A 252 -1.48 -4.97 -3.85
C ALA A 252 -2.26 -3.89 -3.09
N LEU A 253 -1.54 -3.13 -2.25
CA LEU A 253 -2.08 -1.95 -1.55
C LEU A 253 -1.48 -0.66 -2.10
N TYR A 254 -2.29 0.39 -2.19
CA TYR A 254 -1.93 1.68 -2.77
C TYR A 254 -2.27 2.86 -1.84
N PRO A 255 -1.65 2.93 -0.64
CA PRO A 255 -1.83 4.06 0.26
C PRO A 255 -1.23 5.33 -0.34
N SER A 256 -1.82 6.48 -0.04
CA SER A 256 -1.35 7.78 -0.57
C SER A 256 -0.68 8.61 0.51
N ILE A 257 0.48 9.21 0.23
CA ILE A 257 1.24 10.11 1.11
C ILE A 257 1.46 11.48 0.45
N ALA A 258 0.38 12.14 0.04
CA ALA A 258 0.45 13.49 -0.53
C ALA A 258 0.57 14.56 0.57
N ILE A 259 1.80 14.99 0.86
CA ILE A 259 2.14 16.05 1.84
C ILE A 259 1.88 17.46 1.29
N LYS A 260 1.64 18.43 2.19
CA LYS A 260 1.32 19.84 1.84
C LYS A 260 2.52 20.76 1.97
N LYS A 261 2.57 21.83 1.18
CA LYS A 261 3.72 22.75 1.14
C LYS A 261 3.96 23.46 2.47
N VAL A 262 2.90 23.81 3.19
CA VAL A 262 2.97 24.45 4.52
C VAL A 262 3.73 23.63 5.56
N HIS A 263 3.90 22.32 5.33
CA HIS A 263 4.66 21.43 6.21
C HIS A 263 5.98 20.97 5.61
N ALA A 264 6.46 21.62 4.55
CA ALA A 264 7.72 21.25 3.90
C ALA A 264 8.87 21.11 4.91
N ASP A 265 9.65 20.04 4.76
CA ASP A 265 10.80 19.69 5.60
C ASP A 265 10.49 19.47 7.09
N SER A 266 9.21 19.45 7.49
CA SER A 266 8.82 19.23 8.87
C SER A 266 8.90 17.75 9.24
N ILE A 267 9.35 17.46 10.45
CA ILE A 267 9.26 16.10 11.05
C ILE A 267 7.82 15.57 11.06
N LYS A 268 6.82 16.46 10.99
CA LYS A 268 5.42 16.06 10.85
C LYS A 268 5.15 15.30 9.54
N ASN A 269 5.84 15.62 8.44
CA ASN A 269 5.73 14.86 7.19
C ASN A 269 6.30 13.44 7.34
N LEU A 270 7.38 13.28 8.11
CA LEU A 270 7.91 11.95 8.46
C LEU A 270 6.85 11.15 9.23
N HIS A 271 6.31 11.71 10.31
CA HIS A 271 5.29 11.04 11.11
C HIS A 271 4.03 10.70 10.28
N PHE A 272 3.58 11.64 9.45
CA PHE A 272 2.43 11.45 8.56
C PHE A 272 2.65 10.26 7.61
N SER A 273 3.80 10.22 6.95
CA SER A 273 4.13 9.19 5.96
C SER A 273 4.37 7.82 6.63
N ARG A 274 5.19 7.80 7.70
CA ARG A 274 5.55 6.60 8.47
C ARG A 274 4.33 5.79 8.89
N PHE A 275 3.36 6.42 9.53
CA PHE A 275 2.18 5.69 10.03
C PHE A 275 1.23 5.22 8.93
N ARG A 276 1.20 5.90 7.78
CA ARG A 276 0.44 5.44 6.61
C ARG A 276 1.06 4.20 5.98
N VAL A 277 2.40 4.15 5.92
CA VAL A 277 3.13 2.96 5.48
C VAL A 277 2.96 1.82 6.48
N LEU A 278 3.14 2.08 7.78
CA LEU A 278 2.98 1.06 8.83
C LEU A 278 1.57 0.44 8.86
N GLU A 279 0.52 1.26 8.74
CA GLU A 279 -0.84 0.74 8.68
C GLU A 279 -1.10 -0.11 7.43
N SER A 280 -0.48 0.26 6.30
CA SER A 280 -0.55 -0.52 5.07
C SER A 280 0.14 -1.87 5.20
N LEU A 281 1.33 -1.89 5.79
CA LEU A 281 2.06 -3.13 6.07
C LEU A 281 1.31 -4.02 7.07
N ARG A 282 0.65 -3.42 8.07
CA ARG A 282 -0.18 -4.15 9.02
C ARG A 282 -1.36 -4.84 8.35
N VAL A 283 -2.15 -4.13 7.54
CA VAL A 283 -3.31 -4.77 6.89
C VAL A 283 -2.91 -5.72 5.76
N ALA A 284 -1.73 -5.51 5.14
CA ALA A 284 -1.17 -6.43 4.15
C ALA A 284 -0.95 -7.83 4.73
N SER A 285 -0.56 -7.92 6.00
CA SER A 285 -0.31 -9.19 6.69
C SER A 285 -1.56 -9.88 7.23
N MET A 286 -2.67 -9.15 7.37
CA MET A 286 -3.93 -9.68 7.88
C MET A 286 -4.69 -10.58 6.91
N THR A 287 -4.29 -10.61 5.63
CA THR A 287 -5.03 -11.35 4.59
C THR A 287 -5.04 -12.86 4.82
N SER A 288 -5.82 -13.62 4.06
CA SER A 288 -5.75 -15.09 4.06
C SER A 288 -4.62 -15.63 3.17
N MET A 289 -3.85 -14.76 2.52
CA MET A 289 -2.72 -15.15 1.68
C MET A 289 -1.56 -15.71 2.51
N GLU A 290 -0.78 -16.61 1.92
CA GLU A 290 0.45 -17.16 2.50
C GLU A 290 1.60 -16.14 2.55
N TYR A 291 1.41 -14.95 1.99
CA TYR A 291 2.38 -13.87 1.93
C TYR A 291 1.74 -12.51 2.23
N ASP A 292 2.56 -11.53 2.60
CA ASP A 292 2.15 -10.14 2.75
C ASP A 292 1.90 -9.50 1.38
N LEU A 293 0.77 -8.82 1.23
CA LEU A 293 0.48 -8.06 0.01
C LEU A 293 1.56 -6.99 -0.24
N PRO A 294 2.06 -6.85 -1.48
CA PRO A 294 3.01 -5.80 -1.80
C PRO A 294 2.35 -4.42 -1.69
N THR A 295 2.94 -3.55 -0.87
CA THR A 295 2.51 -2.15 -0.73
C THR A 295 3.28 -1.26 -1.69
N PHE A 296 2.56 -0.52 -2.56
CA PHE A 296 3.11 0.48 -3.46
C PHE A 296 2.60 1.87 -3.08
N VAL A 297 3.45 2.65 -2.42
CA VAL A 297 3.06 3.91 -1.80
C VAL A 297 2.91 5.02 -2.84
N TYR A 298 1.74 5.61 -2.95
CA TYR A 298 1.46 6.73 -3.84
C TYR A 298 2.02 8.03 -3.28
N THR A 299 2.85 8.72 -4.05
CA THR A 299 3.38 10.05 -3.73
C THR A 299 3.26 10.97 -4.93
N ARG A 300 3.69 12.23 -4.78
CA ARG A 300 3.64 13.26 -5.83
C ARG A 300 5.02 13.85 -6.06
N LEU A 301 5.20 14.38 -7.26
CA LEU A 301 6.40 15.12 -7.66
C LEU A 301 6.57 16.42 -6.85
N GLY A 302 5.45 17.12 -6.64
CA GLY A 302 5.35 18.30 -5.80
C GLY A 302 4.33 18.17 -4.70
N TYR A 303 4.22 19.21 -3.89
CA TYR A 303 3.28 19.22 -2.77
C TYR A 303 1.83 19.12 -3.27
N ARG A 304 0.96 18.56 -2.44
CA ARG A 304 -0.44 18.25 -2.77
C ARG A 304 -1.21 19.46 -3.29
N ASP A 305 -0.95 20.61 -2.69
CA ASP A 305 -1.54 21.92 -2.95
C ASP A 305 -0.78 22.75 -3.99
N GLU A 306 0.45 22.35 -4.35
CA GLU A 306 1.30 23.06 -5.31
C GLU A 306 2.10 22.08 -6.19
N SER A 307 1.52 21.63 -7.31
CA SER A 307 2.07 20.55 -8.14
C SER A 307 3.44 20.84 -8.76
N LEU A 308 3.79 22.11 -8.97
CA LEU A 308 5.08 22.54 -9.54
C LEU A 308 6.08 22.98 -8.47
N THR A 309 5.70 22.99 -7.20
CA THR A 309 6.63 23.16 -6.09
C THR A 309 7.07 21.76 -5.69
N PHE A 310 8.19 21.31 -6.26
CA PHE A 310 8.65 19.94 -6.10
C PHE A 310 9.16 19.65 -4.69
N LEU A 311 9.04 18.39 -4.28
CA LEU A 311 9.47 17.96 -2.95
C LEU A 311 10.99 18.16 -2.79
N SER A 312 11.39 18.66 -1.63
CA SER A 312 12.80 18.79 -1.25
C SER A 312 13.46 17.41 -1.09
N THR A 313 14.78 17.37 -0.92
CA THR A 313 15.48 16.13 -0.59
C THR A 313 15.01 15.53 0.73
N ASN A 314 14.75 16.36 1.76
CA ASN A 314 14.26 15.87 3.05
C ASN A 314 12.85 15.30 2.96
N ASP A 315 11.95 15.95 2.21
CA ASP A 315 10.59 15.43 2.02
C ASP A 315 10.57 14.18 1.13
N ASN A 316 11.49 14.05 0.15
CA ASN A 316 11.70 12.80 -0.57
C ASN A 316 12.18 11.68 0.39
N MET A 317 13.05 12.00 1.35
CA MET A 317 13.45 11.09 2.41
C MET A 317 12.28 10.68 3.32
N TYR A 318 11.48 11.64 3.78
CA TYR A 318 10.32 11.39 4.63
C TYR A 318 9.18 10.64 3.92
N THR A 319 9.17 10.61 2.59
CA THR A 319 8.15 9.90 1.81
C THR A 319 8.69 8.60 1.22
N ILE A 320 9.52 8.68 0.18
CA ILE A 320 10.07 7.53 -0.55
C ILE A 320 11.09 6.77 0.32
N GLY A 321 12.00 7.49 0.99
CA GLY A 321 13.05 6.87 1.82
C GLY A 321 12.47 6.11 3.01
N GLU A 322 11.49 6.71 3.68
CA GLU A 322 10.77 6.07 4.79
C GLU A 322 10.00 4.83 4.31
N SER A 323 9.37 4.91 3.14
CA SER A 323 8.67 3.76 2.54
C SER A 323 9.61 2.58 2.27
N ALA A 324 10.79 2.85 1.69
CA ALA A 324 11.80 1.83 1.42
C ALA A 324 12.29 1.18 2.74
N SER A 325 12.60 2.03 3.73
CA SER A 325 13.20 1.59 5.00
C SER A 325 12.24 0.78 5.85
N LEU A 326 10.93 1.01 5.72
CA LEU A 326 9.90 0.21 6.40
C LEU A 326 9.56 -1.11 5.69
N GLY A 327 10.07 -1.35 4.47
CA GLY A 327 9.85 -2.60 3.73
C GLY A 327 8.73 -2.58 2.69
N ALA A 328 8.25 -1.40 2.28
CA ALA A 328 7.30 -1.31 1.16
C ALA A 328 7.89 -1.94 -0.13
N ALA A 329 7.02 -2.44 -1.03
CA ALA A 329 7.47 -3.04 -2.29
C ALA A 329 7.92 -1.99 -3.32
N GLY A 330 7.48 -0.76 -3.16
CA GLY A 330 7.78 0.32 -4.07
C GLY A 330 6.95 1.56 -3.79
N PHE A 331 7.01 2.49 -4.74
CA PHE A 331 6.24 3.72 -4.73
C PHE A 331 5.76 4.06 -6.14
N VAL A 332 4.68 4.82 -6.24
CA VAL A 332 4.15 5.36 -7.50
C VAL A 332 4.15 6.88 -7.40
N ILE A 333 4.91 7.56 -8.27
CA ILE A 333 4.79 9.02 -8.44
C ILE A 333 3.62 9.29 -9.37
N TRP A 334 2.57 9.90 -8.83
CA TRP A 334 1.44 10.37 -9.61
C TRP A 334 1.54 11.87 -9.89
N GLY A 335 1.04 12.28 -11.07
CA GLY A 335 0.95 13.68 -11.44
C GLY A 335 -0.22 13.97 -12.38
N ASP A 336 -0.83 15.14 -12.20
CA ASP A 336 -1.92 15.62 -13.04
C ASP A 336 -1.43 16.33 -14.31
N LEU A 337 -2.37 16.86 -15.09
CA LEU A 337 -2.08 17.60 -16.32
C LEU A 337 -1.31 18.92 -16.08
N ASN A 338 -1.31 19.48 -14.86
CA ASN A 338 -0.62 20.74 -14.56
C ASN A 338 0.89 20.62 -14.77
N LEU A 339 1.47 19.44 -14.51
CA LEU A 339 2.88 19.16 -14.77
C LEU A 339 3.28 19.33 -16.25
N THR A 340 2.30 19.27 -17.15
CA THR A 340 2.51 19.26 -18.60
C THR A 340 1.73 20.35 -19.34
N SER A 341 1.18 21.32 -18.62
CA SER A 341 0.31 22.35 -19.20
C SER A 341 1.04 23.37 -20.07
N SER A 342 2.37 23.51 -19.93
CA SER A 342 3.18 24.46 -20.71
C SER A 342 4.59 23.92 -21.00
N ARG A 343 5.28 24.53 -21.98
CA ARG A 343 6.71 24.28 -22.25
C ARG A 343 7.57 24.54 -21.02
N TYR A 344 7.24 25.58 -20.25
CA TYR A 344 7.92 25.92 -19.00
C TYR A 344 7.77 24.81 -17.95
N ASN A 345 6.55 24.31 -17.72
CA ASN A 345 6.29 23.25 -16.74
C ASN A 345 7.02 21.96 -17.11
N CYS A 346 6.95 21.57 -18.39
CA CYS A 346 7.69 20.42 -18.90
C CYS A 346 9.21 20.56 -18.74
N THR A 347 9.76 21.76 -18.96
CA THR A 347 11.18 22.04 -18.75
C THR A 347 11.55 21.93 -17.27
N LYS A 348 10.69 22.44 -16.38
CA LYS A 348 10.86 22.35 -14.92
C LYS A 348 10.86 20.90 -14.45
N VAL A 349 9.88 20.10 -14.90
CA VAL A 349 9.80 18.66 -14.61
C VAL A 349 11.05 17.93 -15.11
N LYS A 350 11.45 18.16 -16.36
CA LYS A 350 12.66 17.57 -16.94
C LYS A 350 13.89 17.86 -16.10
N LYS A 351 14.10 19.13 -15.72
CA LYS A 351 15.23 19.54 -14.89
C LYS A 351 15.23 18.83 -13.54
N PHE A 352 14.09 18.83 -12.84
CA PHE A 352 14.00 18.20 -11.53
C PHE A 352 14.23 16.69 -11.55
N LEU A 353 13.80 16.01 -12.62
CA LEU A 353 14.07 14.58 -12.83
C LEU A 353 15.53 14.30 -13.17
N ASN A 354 16.16 15.13 -14.01
CA ASN A 354 17.56 14.95 -14.39
C ASN A 354 18.54 15.32 -13.26
N ASP A 355 18.10 16.17 -12.33
CA ASP A 355 18.86 16.59 -11.17
C ASP A 355 18.33 15.87 -9.92
N ASN A 356 17.73 16.62 -8.99
CA ASN A 356 17.37 16.21 -7.63
C ASN A 356 16.72 14.83 -7.51
N LEU A 357 15.60 14.61 -8.20
CA LEU A 357 14.80 13.39 -7.98
C LEU A 357 15.45 12.16 -8.62
N GLY A 358 16.10 12.32 -9.77
CA GLY A 358 16.79 11.21 -10.43
C GLY A 358 17.94 10.66 -9.60
N PHE A 359 18.77 11.54 -9.04
CA PHE A 359 19.81 11.13 -8.08
C PHE A 359 19.22 10.44 -6.86
N TYR A 360 18.16 11.01 -6.28
CA TYR A 360 17.55 10.46 -5.07
C TYR A 360 16.91 9.07 -5.31
N ILE A 361 16.14 8.90 -6.40
CA ILE A 361 15.52 7.61 -6.74
C ILE A 361 16.60 6.55 -7.02
N THR A 362 17.64 6.92 -7.76
CA THR A 362 18.76 6.00 -8.05
C THR A 362 19.47 5.59 -6.76
N ASN A 363 19.68 6.52 -5.84
CA ASN A 363 20.28 6.26 -4.53
C ASN A 363 19.46 5.24 -3.73
N VAL A 364 18.19 5.54 -3.44
CA VAL A 364 17.36 4.70 -2.57
C VAL A 364 17.08 3.32 -3.16
N THR A 365 16.86 3.23 -4.48
CA THR A 365 16.60 1.94 -5.15
C THR A 365 17.85 1.06 -5.20
N LYS A 366 19.02 1.63 -5.49
CA LYS A 366 20.28 0.87 -5.48
C LYS A 366 20.71 0.48 -4.06
N ALA A 367 20.51 1.33 -3.06
CA ALA A 367 20.77 1.00 -1.66
C ALA A 367 19.90 -0.17 -1.18
N ALA A 368 18.63 -0.21 -1.58
CA ALA A 368 17.76 -1.33 -1.29
C ALA A 368 18.24 -2.64 -1.95
N GLU A 369 18.74 -2.57 -3.20
CA GLU A 369 19.36 -3.72 -3.88
C GLU A 369 20.62 -4.22 -3.15
N VAL A 370 21.55 -3.31 -2.80
CA VAL A 370 22.77 -3.64 -2.03
C VAL A 370 22.40 -4.32 -0.72
N CYS A 371 21.41 -3.80 0.00
CA CYS A 371 20.97 -4.42 1.24
C CYS A 371 20.37 -5.82 1.01
N SER A 372 19.50 -5.97 0.01
CA SER A 372 18.89 -7.27 -0.34
C SER A 372 19.96 -8.30 -0.73
N GLU A 373 20.95 -7.91 -1.51
CA GLU A 373 22.05 -8.76 -1.94
C GLU A 373 22.89 -9.26 -0.76
N HIS A 374 23.38 -8.33 0.07
CA HIS A 374 24.38 -8.65 1.09
C HIS A 374 23.80 -9.12 2.43
N LEU A 375 22.60 -8.69 2.82
CA LEU A 375 21.93 -9.14 4.05
C LEU A 375 20.98 -10.32 3.79
N CYS A 376 20.30 -10.32 2.63
CA CYS A 376 19.15 -11.20 2.39
C CYS A 376 19.33 -12.14 1.19
N GLN A 377 20.55 -12.30 0.67
CA GLN A 377 20.88 -13.24 -0.42
C GLN A 377 20.04 -13.05 -1.70
N ASN A 378 19.56 -11.82 -1.97
CA ASN A 378 18.57 -11.54 -3.03
C ASN A 378 17.22 -12.29 -2.88
N ASN A 379 16.99 -12.89 -1.71
CA ASN A 379 15.84 -13.72 -1.36
C ASN A 379 14.94 -13.06 -0.31
N GLY A 380 15.21 -11.80 0.03
CA GLY A 380 14.36 -10.97 0.85
C GLY A 380 14.62 -9.48 0.61
N ARG A 381 13.74 -8.63 1.14
CA ARG A 381 13.95 -7.19 1.21
C ARG A 381 14.42 -6.80 2.60
N CYS A 382 15.19 -5.73 2.71
CA CYS A 382 15.55 -5.18 4.01
C CYS A 382 14.41 -4.35 4.60
N MET A 383 14.19 -4.49 5.90
CA MET A 383 13.32 -3.62 6.68
C MET A 383 14.05 -3.15 7.95
N ARG A 384 13.83 -1.91 8.35
CA ARG A 384 14.46 -1.30 9.52
C ARG A 384 14.06 -2.07 10.79
N LYS A 385 15.04 -2.39 11.65
CA LYS A 385 14.79 -3.13 12.90
C LYS A 385 13.94 -2.32 13.87
N ASP A 386 14.36 -1.09 14.14
CA ASP A 386 13.60 -0.12 14.92
C ASP A 386 12.86 0.84 13.97
N TRP A 387 11.54 0.70 13.88
CA TRP A 387 10.72 1.54 13.03
C TRP A 387 10.72 3.02 13.45
N GLN A 388 11.17 3.38 14.64
CA GLN A 388 11.28 4.78 15.09
C GLN A 388 12.62 5.42 14.68
N ALA A 389 13.69 4.63 14.65
CA ALA A 389 15.04 5.09 14.38
C ALA A 389 15.16 5.79 13.00
N PRO A 390 15.99 6.84 12.88
CA PRO A 390 16.14 7.61 11.65
C PRO A 390 17.11 6.96 10.65
N HIS A 391 17.06 5.63 10.50
CA HIS A 391 17.91 4.91 9.56
C HIS A 391 17.21 4.78 8.21
N TYR A 392 17.94 5.07 7.13
CA TYR A 392 17.43 5.02 5.77
C TYR A 392 18.32 4.15 4.88
N LEU A 393 17.70 3.49 3.90
CA LEU A 393 18.43 2.80 2.84
C LEU A 393 18.91 3.82 1.80
N HIS A 394 20.08 4.41 2.05
CA HIS A 394 20.77 5.28 1.12
C HIS A 394 22.23 4.84 0.93
N LEU A 395 22.76 5.01 -0.27
CA LEU A 395 24.16 4.76 -0.60
C LEU A 395 25.07 5.73 0.15
N ASN A 396 26.15 5.21 0.73
CA ASN A 396 27.16 6.03 1.36
C ASN A 396 27.98 6.82 0.32
N PRO A 397 27.99 8.17 0.35
CA PRO A 397 28.71 8.98 -0.64
C PRO A 397 30.24 8.83 -0.59
N LYS A 398 30.79 8.21 0.45
CA LYS A 398 32.22 7.85 0.50
C LYS A 398 32.57 6.66 -0.40
N ASN A 399 31.61 5.76 -0.60
CA ASN A 399 31.80 4.49 -1.29
C ASN A 399 31.20 4.50 -2.71
N TYR A 400 30.17 5.32 -2.91
CA TYR A 400 29.42 5.39 -4.16
C TYR A 400 29.40 6.79 -4.75
N VAL A 401 29.46 6.82 -6.08
CA VAL A 401 29.24 8.02 -6.89
C VAL A 401 28.14 7.71 -7.89
N ILE A 402 27.08 8.54 -7.88
CA ILE A 402 26.03 8.50 -8.90
C ILE A 402 26.39 9.53 -9.97
N ARG A 403 26.47 9.11 -11.23
CA ARG A 403 26.74 10.02 -12.35
C ARG A 403 25.58 10.01 -13.35
N PRO A 404 25.15 11.19 -13.84
CA PRO A 404 24.26 11.24 -14.97
C PRO A 404 25.01 10.83 -16.23
N THR A 405 24.28 10.30 -17.20
CA THR A 405 24.76 9.91 -18.53
C THR A 405 24.11 10.79 -19.59
N GLU A 406 24.67 10.82 -20.79
CA GLU A 406 24.18 11.68 -21.89
C GLU A 406 22.73 11.39 -22.28
N ASP A 407 22.28 10.13 -22.15
CA ASP A 407 20.90 9.75 -22.43
C ASP A 407 19.93 10.05 -21.28
N GLY A 408 20.41 10.72 -20.23
CA GLY A 408 19.67 11.12 -19.04
C GLY A 408 19.50 10.01 -18.01
N ASN A 409 20.19 8.87 -18.16
CA ASN A 409 20.23 7.83 -17.12
C ASN A 409 21.19 8.19 -16.00
N PHE A 410 21.14 7.40 -14.93
CA PHE A 410 22.08 7.47 -13.81
C PHE A 410 22.84 6.15 -13.72
N ILE A 411 24.16 6.24 -13.63
CA ILE A 411 25.03 5.10 -13.33
C ILE A 411 25.51 5.22 -11.88
N VAL A 412 25.58 4.10 -11.18
CA VAL A 412 26.14 4.01 -9.83
C VAL A 412 27.48 3.31 -9.94
N ILE A 413 28.53 4.00 -9.48
CA ILE A 413 29.91 3.48 -9.44
C ILE A 413 30.30 3.36 -7.97
N GLY A 414 30.76 2.19 -7.55
CA GLY A 414 31.14 1.92 -6.17
C GLY A 414 30.71 0.54 -5.70
N ASN A 415 31.22 0.15 -4.54
CA ASN A 415 30.90 -1.10 -3.85
C ASN A 415 30.78 -0.81 -2.35
N PRO A 416 30.01 -1.59 -1.59
CA PRO A 416 29.84 -1.35 -0.16
C PRO A 416 31.14 -1.65 0.60
N SER A 417 31.47 -0.84 1.60
CA SER A 417 32.58 -1.14 2.51
C SER A 417 32.17 -2.13 3.61
N VAL A 418 33.14 -2.71 4.31
CA VAL A 418 32.86 -3.63 5.43
C VAL A 418 32.09 -2.93 6.54
N GLU A 419 32.41 -1.66 6.81
CA GLU A 419 31.72 -0.84 7.81
C GLU A 419 30.27 -0.60 7.42
N GLU A 420 30.00 -0.27 6.14
CA GLU A 420 28.65 -0.07 5.63
C GLU A 420 27.82 -1.35 5.75
N LEU A 421 28.40 -2.51 5.41
CA LEU A 421 27.72 -3.80 5.57
C LEU A 421 27.46 -4.15 7.04
N SER A 422 28.34 -3.74 7.96
CA SER A 422 28.13 -3.87 9.40
C SER A 422 26.96 -2.99 9.85
N GLU A 423 26.94 -1.73 9.46
CA GLU A 423 25.85 -0.80 9.79
C GLU A 423 24.50 -1.29 9.25
N LEU A 424 24.46 -1.85 8.04
CA LEU A 424 23.26 -2.47 7.49
C LEU A 424 22.79 -3.63 8.37
N ARG A 425 23.70 -4.54 8.76
CA ARG A 425 23.39 -5.66 9.66
C ARG A 425 22.87 -5.21 11.02
N ASP A 426 23.37 -4.11 11.54
CA ASP A 426 22.95 -3.58 12.84
C ASP A 426 21.57 -2.93 12.76
N ARG A 427 21.30 -2.17 11.69
CA ARG A 427 20.11 -1.30 11.56
C ARG A 427 18.93 -1.95 10.84
N PHE A 428 19.17 -2.96 10.01
CA PHE A 428 18.16 -3.62 9.17
C PHE A 428 18.12 -5.14 9.38
N LYS A 429 16.96 -5.73 9.10
CA LYS A 429 16.73 -7.17 9.08
C LYS A 429 16.06 -7.58 7.77
N CYS A 430 16.10 -8.87 7.46
CA CYS A 430 15.44 -9.37 6.27
C CYS A 430 13.96 -9.67 6.50
N HIS A 431 13.15 -9.31 5.50
CA HIS A 431 11.80 -9.82 5.30
C HIS A 431 11.85 -10.70 4.04
N CYS A 432 11.93 -12.02 4.26
CA CYS A 432 12.16 -12.98 3.19
C CYS A 432 10.99 -13.07 2.23
N TYR A 433 11.28 -13.32 0.96
CA TYR A 433 10.26 -13.57 -0.05
C TYR A 433 9.65 -14.96 0.12
N GLN A 434 8.44 -15.15 -0.41
CA GLN A 434 7.77 -16.44 -0.45
C GLN A 434 8.71 -17.54 -1.01
N GLY A 435 8.79 -18.65 -0.30
CA GLY A 435 9.69 -19.76 -0.61
C GLY A 435 11.08 -19.66 0.06
N TYR A 436 11.35 -18.60 0.83
CA TYR A 436 12.62 -18.41 1.55
C TYR A 436 12.39 -18.16 3.04
N GLY A 437 13.37 -18.53 3.86
CA GLY A 437 13.33 -18.39 5.32
C GLY A 437 14.72 -18.30 5.94
N GLY A 438 14.77 -18.13 7.26
CA GLY A 438 15.99 -17.82 8.01
C GLY A 438 16.19 -16.31 8.18
N GLU A 439 17.10 -15.92 9.08
CA GLU A 439 17.38 -14.50 9.37
C GLU A 439 17.97 -13.73 8.17
N THR A 440 18.64 -14.45 7.25
CA THR A 440 19.30 -13.92 6.05
C THR A 440 18.69 -14.44 4.75
N CYS A 441 17.53 -15.13 4.81
CA CYS A 441 16.85 -15.71 3.65
C CYS A 441 17.70 -16.70 2.83
N ASP A 442 18.58 -17.43 3.51
CA ASP A 442 19.52 -18.40 2.94
C ASP A 442 18.94 -19.82 2.82
N ARG A 443 17.75 -20.06 3.38
CA ARG A 443 17.09 -21.37 3.36
C ARG A 443 15.85 -21.34 2.48
N LEU A 444 15.60 -22.45 1.79
CA LEU A 444 14.32 -22.69 1.11
C LEU A 444 13.25 -23.01 2.17
N HIS A 445 12.23 -22.19 2.23
CA HIS A 445 11.08 -22.40 3.11
C HIS A 445 10.04 -23.24 2.36
N LYS A 446 9.87 -24.50 2.74
CA LYS A 446 8.84 -25.37 2.14
C LYS A 446 7.45 -24.95 2.65
N PRO A 447 6.49 -24.65 1.77
CA PRO A 447 5.11 -24.42 2.21
C PRO A 447 4.60 -25.70 2.89
N GLY A 448 4.19 -25.59 4.16
CA GLY A 448 3.66 -26.69 4.96
C GLY A 448 4.60 -27.28 6.02
N THR A 449 5.88 -26.90 6.05
CA THR A 449 6.74 -27.08 7.23
C THR A 449 6.70 -25.78 8.02
N ALA A 450 5.81 -25.71 9.00
CA ALA A 450 5.95 -24.74 10.07
C ALA A 450 7.29 -25.02 10.74
N ASP A 451 8.27 -24.14 10.56
CA ASP A 451 9.36 -24.04 11.53
C ASP A 451 8.72 -23.52 12.83
N GLY A 452 8.24 -24.48 13.64
CA GLY A 452 7.62 -24.28 14.94
C GLY A 452 6.08 -24.34 14.95
N CYS A 453 5.55 -25.42 15.53
CA CYS A 453 4.14 -25.64 15.90
C CYS A 453 3.13 -25.98 14.79
N ARG A 454 3.19 -27.22 14.28
CA ARG A 454 1.94 -27.98 14.10
C ARG A 454 1.47 -28.44 15.48
N LEU A 455 0.74 -27.60 16.22
CA LEU A 455 -0.27 -28.18 17.10
C LEU A 455 -1.35 -28.73 16.16
N SER A 456 -1.25 -30.02 15.89
CA SER A 456 -2.33 -30.80 15.30
C SER A 456 -3.66 -30.42 15.99
N VAL A 457 -4.76 -30.37 15.25
CA VAL A 457 -6.12 -30.23 15.79
C VAL A 457 -6.38 -31.24 16.93
N THR A 458 -5.65 -32.37 16.94
CA THR A 458 -5.66 -33.32 18.06
C THR A 458 -5.11 -32.76 19.37
N CYS A 459 -4.13 -31.85 19.33
CA CYS A 459 -3.55 -31.22 20.51
C CYS A 459 -4.48 -30.17 21.13
N SER A 460 -5.26 -29.45 20.31
CA SER A 460 -6.33 -28.55 20.77
C SER A 460 -7.49 -29.30 21.42
N LEU A 461 -7.87 -30.47 20.86
CA LEU A 461 -8.87 -31.37 21.44
C LEU A 461 -8.38 -32.03 22.73
N LEU A 462 -7.11 -32.45 22.79
CA LEU A 462 -6.48 -32.96 24.02
C LEU A 462 -6.39 -31.87 25.11
N LEU A 463 -6.12 -30.62 24.74
CA LEU A 463 -6.12 -29.49 25.69
C LEU A 463 -7.51 -29.20 26.23
N LEU A 464 -8.54 -29.26 25.38
CA LEU A 464 -9.94 -29.09 25.79
C LEU A 464 -10.39 -30.21 26.73
N LEU A 465 -10.00 -31.46 26.43
CA LEU A 465 -10.27 -32.62 27.29
C LEU A 465 -9.51 -32.54 28.62
N LEU A 466 -8.26 -32.07 28.62
CA LEU A 466 -7.48 -31.85 29.84
C LEU A 466 -8.04 -30.70 30.67
N LEU A 467 -8.43 -29.59 30.06
CA LEU A 467 -9.09 -28.46 30.75
C LEU A 467 -10.43 -28.89 31.34
N LEU A 468 -11.23 -29.69 30.62
CA LEU A 468 -12.47 -30.27 31.15
C LEU A 468 -12.22 -31.25 32.30
N TYR A 469 -11.14 -32.04 32.26
CA TYR A 469 -10.75 -32.97 33.33
C TYR A 469 -10.28 -32.27 34.62
N PHE A 470 -9.77 -31.04 34.54
CA PHE A 470 -9.37 -30.26 35.71
C PHE A 470 -10.47 -29.29 36.22
N ILE A 471 -11.57 -29.15 35.49
CA ILE A 471 -12.74 -28.33 35.86
C ILE A 471 -13.87 -29.21 36.46
N LEU A 472 -13.87 -30.52 36.18
CA LEU A 472 -14.63 -31.55 36.91
C LEU A 472 -13.79 -32.09 38.07
#